data_AF-A0A8T6UQM1-F1
#
_entry.id   AF-A0A8T6UQM1-F1
#
_cell.length_a   1.000
_cell.length_b   1.000
_cell.length_c   1.000
_cell.angle_alpha   90.00
_cell.angle_beta   90.00
_cell.angle_gamma   90.00
#
_symmetry.space_group_name_H-M   'P 1'
#
loop_
_entity.id
_entity.type
_entity.pdbx_description
1 polymer ?
#
loop_
_entity_poly.entity_id
_entity_poly.type
_entity_poly.pdbx_seq_one_letter_code
_entity_poly.pdbx_strand_id
1 'polypeptide(L)'
;IPELEYVELPDNREEAKCCGGGGGLKAVDLDLSGDIAFKRVVAAIEAGAQVLVSACPSCKANLRLAADRARKEKIGKIKVMDISEVMKKALGKPPAEPEVAPPVTTATVTPPATPAAPSPDPEPSSGPEPAPTGASGPDVRDGSSDE
;
A
#
# COMPACT_ATOMS: atom_id res chain seq x y z
N ILE A 1 7.27 15.81 -18.71
CA ILE A 1 8.05 17.05 -18.45
C ILE A 1 9.18 17.05 -19.47
N PRO A 2 9.32 18.08 -20.31
CA PRO A 2 10.05 18.01 -21.58
C PRO A 2 11.57 17.77 -21.47
N GLU A 3 12.17 17.91 -20.28
CA GLU A 3 13.63 17.73 -20.06
C GLU A 3 13.96 16.53 -19.14
N LEU A 4 12.97 15.71 -18.77
CA LEU A 4 13.24 14.50 -17.99
C LEU A 4 13.50 13.31 -18.90
N GLU A 5 14.61 12.63 -18.68
CA GLU A 5 14.84 11.29 -19.21
C GLU A 5 14.14 10.26 -18.31
N TYR A 6 13.41 9.35 -18.94
CA TYR A 6 12.70 8.27 -18.25
C TYR A 6 13.38 6.95 -18.57
N VAL A 7 13.71 6.20 -17.52
CA VAL A 7 14.25 4.85 -17.63
C VAL A 7 13.21 3.86 -17.11
N GLU A 8 13.08 2.72 -17.79
CA GLU A 8 12.22 1.63 -17.36
C GLU A 8 12.96 0.75 -16.36
N LEU A 9 12.24 0.29 -15.33
CA LEU A 9 12.78 -0.74 -14.43
C LEU A 9 12.78 -2.11 -15.13
N PRO A 10 13.63 -3.05 -14.69
CA PRO A 10 13.66 -4.41 -15.25
C PRO A 10 12.27 -5.07 -15.26
N ASP A 11 11.57 -5.02 -14.13
CA ASP A 11 10.16 -5.43 -14.04
C ASP A 11 9.25 -4.21 -14.30
N ASN A 12 8.70 -4.15 -15.51
CA ASN A 12 7.80 -3.10 -16.00
C ASN A 12 6.53 -3.71 -16.65
N ARG A 13 5.54 -2.86 -16.95
CA ARG A 13 4.24 -3.25 -17.54
C ARG A 13 3.54 -4.33 -16.72
N GLU A 14 3.25 -5.49 -17.31
CA GLU A 14 2.56 -6.61 -16.67
C GLU A 14 3.38 -7.23 -15.52
N GLU A 15 4.70 -7.05 -15.54
CA GLU A 15 5.60 -7.50 -14.48
C GLU A 15 5.81 -6.46 -13.38
N ALA A 16 5.22 -5.27 -13.47
CA ALA A 16 5.44 -4.20 -12.50
C ALA A 16 5.07 -4.64 -11.08
N LYS A 17 6.06 -4.58 -10.17
CA LYS A 17 5.87 -5.01 -8.78
C LYS A 17 5.48 -3.85 -7.86
N CYS A 18 4.65 -4.17 -6.85
CA CYS A 18 4.23 -3.24 -5.80
C CYS A 18 5.40 -2.77 -4.92
N CYS A 19 5.25 -1.63 -4.23
CA CYS A 19 6.25 -1.13 -3.27
C CYS A 19 6.12 -1.74 -1.86
N GLY A 20 5.08 -2.54 -1.60
CA GLY A 20 4.80 -3.14 -0.29
C GLY A 20 4.26 -2.18 0.77
N GLY A 21 4.02 -0.90 0.45
CA GLY A 21 3.64 0.12 1.44
C GLY A 21 2.15 0.23 1.77
N GLY A 22 1.28 -0.45 1.01
CA GLY A 22 -0.19 -0.39 1.15
C GLY A 22 -0.81 -1.71 1.62
N GLY A 23 -2.15 -1.79 1.61
CA GLY A 23 -2.89 -3.03 1.86
C GLY A 23 -2.74 -3.62 3.27
N GLY A 24 -2.30 -2.83 4.25
CA GLY A 24 -2.06 -3.30 5.62
C GLY A 24 -0.77 -4.08 5.81
N LEU A 25 0.02 -4.34 4.76
CA LEU A 25 1.23 -5.17 4.84
C LEU A 25 2.21 -4.66 5.90
N LYS A 26 2.44 -3.34 5.96
CA LYS A 26 3.30 -2.73 6.98
C LYS A 26 2.89 -2.99 8.43
N ALA A 27 1.60 -3.23 8.67
CA ALA A 27 1.07 -3.51 10.00
C ALA A 27 1.18 -5.00 10.35
N VAL A 28 1.18 -5.88 9.35
CA VAL A 28 1.25 -7.34 9.52
C VAL A 28 2.70 -7.83 9.50
N ASP A 29 3.49 -7.37 8.53
CA ASP A 29 4.87 -7.76 8.30
C ASP A 29 5.68 -6.56 7.77
N LEU A 30 6.36 -5.89 8.70
CA LEU A 30 7.16 -4.71 8.39
C LEU A 30 8.43 -5.05 7.61
N ASP A 31 9.04 -6.20 7.89
CA ASP A 31 10.30 -6.63 7.26
C ASP A 31 10.05 -6.97 5.80
N LEU A 32 9.00 -7.76 5.50
CA LEU A 32 8.60 -8.07 4.13
C LEU A 32 8.24 -6.80 3.35
N SER A 33 7.50 -5.87 3.96
CA SER A 33 7.19 -4.58 3.34
C SER A 33 8.47 -3.80 2.98
N GLY A 34 9.43 -3.77 3.90
CA GLY A 34 10.72 -3.11 3.71
C GLY A 34 11.56 -3.77 2.61
N ASP A 35 11.61 -5.10 2.56
CA ASP A 35 12.36 -5.87 1.58
C ASP A 35 11.81 -5.72 0.17
N ILE A 36 10.48 -5.69 0.02
CA ILE A 36 9.83 -5.42 -1.27
C ILE A 36 10.22 -4.02 -1.77
N ALA A 37 10.10 -3.00 -0.92
CA ALA A 37 10.50 -1.63 -1.27
C ALA A 37 12.00 -1.53 -1.61
N PHE A 38 12.84 -2.24 -0.86
CA PHE A 38 14.29 -2.28 -1.05
C PHE A 38 14.66 -2.85 -2.41
N LYS A 39 14.08 -3.99 -2.81
CA LYS A 39 14.28 -4.57 -4.15
C LYS A 39 13.92 -3.58 -5.26
N ARG A 40 12.82 -2.83 -5.12
CA ARG A 40 12.43 -1.80 -6.09
C ARG A 40 13.45 -0.65 -6.18
N VAL A 41 13.97 -0.20 -5.04
CA VAL A 41 14.98 0.85 -5.00
C VAL A 41 16.29 0.41 -5.63
N VAL A 42 16.75 -0.81 -5.32
CA VAL A 42 17.98 -1.37 -5.92
C VAL A 42 17.83 -1.47 -7.44
N ALA A 43 16.72 -2.04 -7.93
CA ALA A 43 16.44 -2.12 -9.36
C ALA A 43 16.42 -0.74 -10.05
N ALA A 44 15.88 0.29 -9.39
CA ALA A 44 15.90 1.65 -9.91
C ALA A 44 17.33 2.22 -9.99
N ILE A 45 18.16 1.97 -8.97
CA ILE A 45 19.58 2.39 -8.95
C ILE A 45 20.36 1.70 -10.07
N GLU A 46 20.16 0.39 -10.24
CA GLU A 46 20.81 -0.42 -11.28
C GLU A 46 20.39 0.01 -12.69
N ALA A 47 19.14 0.43 -12.88
CA ALA A 47 18.65 1.04 -14.11
C ALA A 47 19.20 2.47 -14.37
N GLY A 48 20.02 3.02 -13.47
CA GLY A 48 20.62 4.35 -13.60
C GLY A 48 19.70 5.50 -13.18
N ALA A 49 18.58 5.22 -12.50
CA ALA A 49 17.66 6.27 -12.07
C ALA A 49 18.23 7.10 -10.92
N GLN A 50 18.22 8.43 -11.08
CA GLN A 50 18.63 9.38 -10.03
C GLN A 50 17.45 9.77 -9.13
N VAL A 51 16.24 9.69 -9.67
CA VAL A 51 14.99 10.04 -8.99
C VAL A 51 13.97 8.95 -9.25
N LEU A 52 13.33 8.46 -8.18
CA LEU A 52 12.18 7.57 -8.24
C LEU A 52 10.92 8.36 -7.87
N VAL A 53 9.93 8.38 -8.76
CA VAL A 53 8.72 9.21 -8.61
C VAL A 53 7.51 8.32 -8.37
N SER A 54 6.62 8.72 -7.46
CA SER A 54 5.32 8.08 -7.27
C SER A 54 4.24 9.11 -6.99
N ALA A 55 3.03 8.88 -7.47
CA ALA A 55 1.84 9.65 -7.08
C ALA A 55 1.14 9.07 -5.84
N CYS A 56 1.60 7.92 -5.33
CA CYS A 56 1.01 7.26 -4.17
C CYS A 56 1.77 7.65 -2.89
N PRO A 57 1.11 8.28 -1.90
CA PRO A 57 1.76 8.68 -0.64
C PRO A 57 2.40 7.51 0.11
N SER A 58 1.73 6.35 0.15
CA SER A 58 2.25 5.14 0.80
C SER A 58 3.49 4.61 0.08
N CYS A 59 3.49 4.61 -1.26
CA CYS A 59 4.68 4.24 -2.04
C CYS A 59 5.86 5.17 -1.74
N LYS A 60 5.62 6.49 -1.79
CA LYS A 60 6.64 7.49 -1.50
C LYS A 60 7.25 7.30 -0.11
N ALA A 61 6.42 7.08 0.92
CA ALA A 61 6.90 6.84 2.27
C ALA A 61 7.73 5.56 2.38
N ASN A 62 7.25 4.44 1.81
CA ASN A 62 7.94 3.16 1.90
C ASN A 62 9.26 3.14 1.12
N LEU A 63 9.24 3.66 -0.11
CA LEU A 63 10.42 3.74 -0.97
C LEU A 63 11.47 4.70 -0.40
N ARG A 64 11.08 5.76 0.33
CA ARG A 64 12.03 6.64 1.04
C ARG A 64 12.82 5.89 2.11
N LEU A 65 12.14 5.10 2.94
CA LEU A 65 12.80 4.28 3.96
C LEU A 65 13.76 3.26 3.32
N ALA A 66 13.33 2.63 2.21
CA ALA A 66 14.17 1.73 1.44
C ALA A 66 15.38 2.43 0.79
N ALA A 67 15.22 3.66 0.30
CA ALA A 67 16.32 4.46 -0.24
C ALA A 67 17.34 4.85 0.84
N ASP A 68 16.88 5.15 2.06
CA ASP A 68 17.77 5.38 3.20
C ASP A 68 18.54 4.10 3.58
N ARG A 69 17.88 2.94 3.52
CA ARG A 69 18.53 1.63 3.70
C ARG A 69 19.59 1.37 2.62
N ALA A 70 19.26 1.52 1.34
CA ALA A 70 20.20 1.33 0.23
C ALA A 70 21.43 2.24 0.33
N ARG A 71 21.23 3.48 0.80
CA ARG A 71 22.33 4.41 1.09
C ARG A 71 23.21 3.92 2.24
N LYS A 72 22.63 3.43 3.34
CA LYS A 72 23.38 2.89 4.49
C LYS A 72 24.19 1.66 4.11
N GLU A 73 23.63 0.79 3.26
CA GLU A 73 24.27 -0.42 2.72
C GLU A 73 25.26 -0.12 1.57
N LYS A 74 25.47 1.15 1.23
CA LYS A 74 26.41 1.61 0.19
C LYS A 74 26.13 1.06 -1.22
N ILE A 75 24.88 0.67 -1.50
CA ILE A 75 24.45 0.21 -2.84
C ILE A 75 24.34 1.39 -3.80
N GLY A 76 23.77 2.49 -3.33
CA GLY A 76 23.62 3.70 -4.14
C GLY A 76 22.77 4.75 -3.46
N LYS A 77 22.62 5.89 -4.13
CA LYS A 77 21.81 7.02 -3.66
C LYS A 77 20.79 7.37 -4.72
N ILE A 78 19.51 7.29 -4.37
CA ILE A 78 18.39 7.71 -5.21
C ILE A 78 17.47 8.64 -4.42
N LYS A 79 16.88 9.63 -5.08
CA LYS A 79 15.91 10.53 -4.46
C LYS A 79 14.48 10.06 -4.74
N VAL A 80 13.66 9.90 -3.71
CA VAL A 80 12.25 9.54 -3.87
C VAL A 80 11.35 10.78 -3.78
N MET A 81 10.57 11.04 -4.83
CA MET A 81 9.75 12.25 -5.00
C MET A 81 8.27 11.93 -5.26
N ASP A 82 7.39 12.85 -4.87
CA ASP A 82 6.00 12.84 -5.33
C ASP A 82 5.89 13.47 -6.72
N ILE A 83 4.93 13.05 -7.55
CA ILE A 83 4.68 13.68 -8.86
C ILE A 83 4.48 15.20 -8.74
N SER A 84 3.81 15.67 -7.69
CA SER A 84 3.56 17.09 -7.41
C SER A 84 4.85 17.84 -7.09
N GLU A 85 5.81 17.21 -6.42
CA GLU A 85 7.14 17.78 -6.18
C GLU A 85 7.93 17.93 -7.50
N VAL A 86 7.75 17.00 -8.43
CA VAL A 86 8.36 17.10 -9.77
C VAL A 86 7.68 18.22 -10.58
N MET A 87 6.35 18.33 -10.53
CA MET A 87 5.61 19.42 -11.18
C MET A 87 6.01 20.79 -10.65
N LYS A 88 6.13 20.94 -9.32
CA LYS A 88 6.61 22.19 -8.69
C LYS A 88 8.00 22.60 -9.19
N LYS A 89 8.89 21.64 -9.44
CA LYS A 89 10.21 21.91 -10.00
C LYS A 89 10.16 22.32 -11.46
N ALA A 90 9.28 21.70 -12.25
CA ALA A 90 9.12 22.00 -13.67
C ALA A 90 8.48 23.38 -13.92
N LEU A 91 7.56 23.80 -13.05
CA LEU A 91 6.81 25.06 -13.19
C LEU A 91 7.54 26.29 -12.58
N GLY A 92 8.64 26.10 -11.84
CA GLY A 92 9.35 27.19 -11.17
C GLY A 92 8.66 27.73 -9.91
N LYS A 93 9.17 28.84 -9.35
CA LYS A 93 8.59 29.48 -8.17
C LYS A 93 7.23 30.10 -8.57
N PRO A 94 6.11 29.76 -7.90
CA PRO A 94 4.87 30.50 -8.13
C PRO A 94 5.09 31.98 -7.76
N PRO A 95 4.45 32.95 -8.43
CA PRO A 95 4.39 34.32 -7.88
C PRO A 95 3.93 34.24 -6.42
N ALA A 96 4.47 35.13 -5.56
CA ALA A 96 4.14 35.16 -4.14
C ALA A 96 2.63 35.02 -3.95
N GLU A 97 2.22 34.03 -3.16
CA GLU A 97 0.80 33.67 -3.01
C GLU A 97 0.00 34.93 -2.61
N PRO A 98 -1.12 35.26 -3.29
CA PRO A 98 -2.14 36.03 -2.60
C PRO A 98 -2.63 35.15 -1.44
N GLU A 99 -2.63 35.73 -0.25
CA GLU A 99 -3.12 35.17 1.01
C GLU A 99 -4.32 34.24 0.78
N VAL A 100 -4.08 32.93 0.77
CA VAL A 100 -5.15 31.95 0.72
C VAL A 100 -5.85 32.06 2.07
N ALA A 101 -7.04 32.63 2.07
CA ALA A 101 -7.93 32.70 3.22
C ALA A 101 -7.94 31.35 3.96
N PRO A 102 -8.03 31.35 5.31
CA PRO A 102 -7.97 30.13 6.11
C PRO A 102 -8.96 29.09 5.58
N PRO A 103 -8.69 27.77 5.77
CA PRO A 103 -9.54 26.73 5.24
C PRO A 103 -10.98 27.06 5.59
N VAL A 104 -11.81 27.19 4.56
CA VAL A 104 -13.27 27.27 4.69
C VAL A 104 -13.65 26.29 5.76
N THR A 105 -14.09 26.82 6.92
CA THR A 105 -14.59 26.04 8.03
C THR A 105 -15.54 25.03 7.44
N THR A 106 -15.13 23.76 7.47
CA THR A 106 -16.01 22.64 7.17
C THR A 106 -17.23 22.85 8.05
N ALA A 107 -18.36 23.23 7.44
CA ALA A 107 -19.64 23.07 8.08
C ALA A 107 -19.64 21.62 8.57
N THR A 108 -19.72 21.43 9.88
CA THR A 108 -19.88 20.12 10.47
C THR A 108 -21.11 19.51 9.82
N VAL A 109 -20.89 18.59 8.88
CA VAL A 109 -21.96 17.71 8.42
C VAL A 109 -22.22 16.83 9.61
N THR A 110 -23.16 17.24 10.46
CA THR A 110 -23.72 16.37 11.48
C THR A 110 -24.32 15.18 10.72
N PRO A 111 -23.80 13.96 10.88
CA PRO A 111 -24.43 12.80 10.27
C PRO A 111 -25.88 12.73 10.77
N PRO A 112 -26.85 12.34 9.93
CA PRO A 112 -28.19 12.05 10.43
C PRO A 112 -28.06 11.01 11.55
N ALA A 113 -28.79 11.21 12.64
CA ALA A 113 -28.81 10.28 13.75
C ALA A 113 -29.08 8.87 13.24
N THR A 114 -28.13 7.96 13.45
CA THR A 114 -28.30 6.54 13.15
C THR A 114 -29.51 6.04 13.94
N PRO A 115 -30.55 5.47 13.30
CA PRO A 115 -31.63 4.84 14.06
C PRO A 115 -31.03 3.73 14.92
N ALA A 116 -31.45 3.67 16.18
CA ALA A 116 -31.01 2.65 17.12
C ALA A 116 -31.17 1.25 16.48
N ALA A 117 -30.09 0.47 16.52
CA ALA A 117 -30.15 -0.94 16.13
C ALA A 117 -31.25 -1.64 16.94
N PRO A 118 -32.07 -2.52 16.35
CA PRO A 118 -32.98 -3.36 17.12
C PRO A 118 -32.17 -4.19 18.11
N SER A 119 -32.68 -4.31 19.34
CA SER A 119 -32.10 -5.15 20.39
C SER A 119 -31.85 -6.56 19.87
N PRO A 120 -30.74 -7.23 20.25
CA PRO A 120 -30.51 -8.60 19.86
C PRO A 120 -31.64 -9.49 20.38
N ASP A 121 -32.13 -10.39 19.52
CA ASP A 121 -33.06 -11.45 19.90
C ASP A 121 -32.47 -12.26 21.08
N PRO A 122 -33.32 -12.74 22.02
CA PRO A 122 -32.84 -13.54 23.12
C PRO A 122 -32.17 -14.81 22.60
N GLU A 123 -30.96 -15.09 23.12
CA GLU A 123 -30.24 -16.33 22.84
C GLU A 123 -31.13 -17.55 23.09
N PRO A 124 -31.19 -18.53 22.17
CA PRO A 124 -31.95 -19.74 22.41
C PRO A 124 -31.33 -20.49 23.59
N SER A 125 -32.11 -20.66 24.64
CA SER A 125 -31.74 -21.45 25.80
C SER A 125 -31.39 -22.87 25.37
N SER A 126 -30.24 -23.33 25.85
CA SER A 126 -29.70 -24.67 25.68
C SER A 126 -30.72 -25.74 26.03
N GLY A 127 -31.33 -26.36 25.01
CA GLY A 127 -31.98 -27.66 25.14
C GLY A 127 -30.94 -28.77 25.20
N PRO A 128 -31.27 -29.94 25.80
CA PRO A 128 -30.29 -31.02 25.98
C PRO A 128 -29.87 -31.61 24.64
N GLU A 129 -28.56 -31.85 24.53
CA GLU A 129 -27.85 -32.49 23.43
C GLU A 129 -28.48 -33.88 23.11
N PRO A 130 -28.89 -34.16 21.85
CA PRO A 130 -29.30 -35.52 21.50
C PRO A 130 -28.07 -36.42 21.34
N ALA A 131 -28.18 -37.63 21.89
CA ALA A 131 -27.14 -38.67 21.91
C ALA A 131 -26.62 -39.04 20.50
N PRO A 132 -25.34 -39.46 20.38
CA PRO A 132 -24.72 -39.75 19.10
C PRO A 132 -25.30 -41.03 18.48
N THR A 133 -26.00 -40.89 17.36
CA THR A 133 -26.34 -42.02 16.49
C THR A 133 -25.25 -42.16 15.42
N GLY A 134 -24.43 -43.20 15.57
CA GLY A 134 -23.44 -43.56 14.56
C GLY A 134 -24.09 -43.95 13.25
N ALA A 135 -23.62 -43.38 12.15
CA ALA A 135 -23.75 -43.94 10.81
C ALA A 135 -22.57 -43.49 9.97
N SER A 136 -21.63 -44.41 9.84
CA SER A 136 -20.61 -44.53 8.80
C SER A 136 -21.03 -43.99 7.42
N GLY A 137 -20.24 -43.07 6.88
CA GLY A 137 -20.19 -42.68 5.47
C GLY A 137 -18.73 -42.64 5.01
N PRO A 138 -18.41 -43.05 3.77
CA PRO A 138 -17.04 -43.42 3.40
C PRO A 138 -16.10 -42.23 3.24
N ASP A 139 -14.90 -42.39 3.80
CA ASP A 139 -13.64 -41.70 3.51
C ASP A 139 -13.48 -41.49 1.98
N VAL A 140 -13.53 -40.25 1.51
CA VAL A 140 -12.99 -39.88 0.20
C VAL A 140 -11.67 -39.15 0.47
N ARG A 141 -10.63 -39.96 0.61
CA ARG A 141 -9.22 -39.54 0.59
C ARG A 141 -8.78 -39.22 -0.83
N ASP A 142 -7.92 -38.21 -0.90
CA ASP A 142 -6.80 -38.03 -1.82
C ASP A 142 -7.03 -38.26 -3.32
N GLY A 143 -7.17 -37.14 -4.03
CA GLY A 143 -6.92 -37.02 -5.46
C GLY A 143 -5.60 -36.31 -5.74
N SER A 144 -4.47 -36.91 -5.34
CA SER A 144 -3.18 -36.66 -5.98
C SER A 144 -2.82 -37.86 -6.84
N SER A 145 -2.59 -37.68 -8.13
CA SER A 145 -1.55 -38.32 -8.96
C SER A 145 -1.89 -38.18 -10.46
N ASP A 146 -0.92 -37.62 -11.19
CA ASP A 146 -0.52 -37.90 -12.58
C ASP A 146 -1.52 -37.76 -13.75
N GLU A 147 -1.33 -36.71 -14.55
CA GLU A 147 -0.80 -36.81 -15.94
C GLU A 147 -0.24 -35.47 -16.43
#